data_AF-A0A7S3X0I0-F1
#
_entry.id   AF-A0A7S3X0I0-F1
#
_cell.length_a   1.000
_cell.length_b   1.000
_cell.length_c   1.000
_cell.angle_alpha   90.00
_cell.angle_beta   90.00
_cell.angle_gamma   90.00
#
_symmetry.space_group_name_H-M   'P 1'
#
loop_
_entity.id
_entity.type
_entity.pdbx_description
1 polymer ?
#
loop_
_entity_poly.entity_id
_entity_poly.type
_entity_poly.pdbx_seq_one_letter_code
_entity_poly.pdbx_strand_id
1 'polypeptide(L)'
;TIFVALGFGRFNATLPSVPFAAQDLRHLKLLALFHRAVNDRAFRRQTKTDSAKTIRQISFEDNYCTPLIAAYRGVQCMLQTTGPSPANLMIQATETFSKALQAGKTAAKALEEV
;
A
#
# COMPACT_ATOMS: atom_id res chain seq x y z
N THR A 1 0.58 16.46 6.79
CA THR A 1 0.40 15.21 7.55
C THR A 1 0.94 14.04 6.77
N ILE A 2 1.48 13.02 7.44
CA ILE A 2 1.99 11.79 6.83
C ILE A 2 1.14 10.64 7.37
N PHE A 3 0.72 9.72 6.50
CA PHE A 3 0.11 8.45 6.87
C PHE A 3 0.95 7.31 6.35
N VAL A 4 1.30 6.38 7.24
CA VAL A 4 2.05 5.17 6.93
C VAL A 4 1.20 3.98 7.38
N ALA A 5 0.97 3.04 6.47
CA ALA A 5 0.28 1.79 6.78
C ALA A 5 1.10 0.60 6.31
N LEU A 6 1.30 -0.35 7.22
CA LEU A 6 1.83 -1.68 6.96
C LEU A 6 0.68 -2.68 7.07
N GLY A 7 0.54 -3.55 6.07
CA GLY A 7 -0.57 -4.50 6.09
C GLY A 7 -0.40 -5.68 5.16
N PHE A 8 -1.12 -6.75 5.51
CA PHE A 8 -1.31 -7.90 4.64
C PHE A 8 -2.30 -7.56 3.51
N GLY A 9 -2.15 -8.21 2.37
CA GLY A 9 -3.06 -8.01 1.24
C GLY A 9 -3.11 -6.56 0.74
N ARG A 10 -4.14 -6.19 -0.01
CA ARG A 10 -4.25 -4.86 -0.64
C ARG A 10 -4.94 -3.87 0.32
N PHE A 11 -4.55 -2.61 0.28
CA PHE A 11 -5.14 -1.56 1.09
C PHE A 11 -6.67 -1.43 0.91
N ASN A 12 -7.17 -1.56 -0.32
CA ASN A 12 -8.62 -1.49 -0.59
C ASN A 12 -9.41 -2.70 -0.07
N ALA A 13 -8.74 -3.80 0.28
CA ALA A 13 -9.38 -4.93 0.93
C ALA A 13 -9.56 -4.69 2.44
N THR A 14 -8.65 -3.93 3.06
CA THR A 14 -8.74 -3.51 4.46
C THR A 14 -9.65 -2.30 4.66
N LEU A 15 -9.62 -1.35 3.73
CA LEU A 15 -10.49 -0.17 3.72
C LEU A 15 -11.22 -0.13 2.38
N PRO A 16 -12.54 -0.42 2.32
CA PRO A 16 -13.25 -0.47 1.06
C PRO A 16 -13.13 0.84 0.28
N SER A 17 -13.08 0.73 -1.05
CA SER A 17 -12.81 1.87 -1.95
C SER A 17 -13.82 3.01 -1.82
N VAL A 18 -15.10 2.71 -1.53
CA VAL A 18 -16.16 3.72 -1.39
C VAL A 18 -15.95 4.61 -0.16
N PRO A 19 -15.79 4.07 1.07
CA PRO A 19 -15.38 4.83 2.24
C PRO A 19 -14.09 5.62 2.04
N PHE A 20 -13.06 5.01 1.44
CA PHE A 20 -11.79 5.69 1.20
C PHE A 20 -11.95 6.86 0.23
N ALA A 21 -12.69 6.64 -0.86
CA ALA A 21 -13.03 7.68 -1.80
C ALA A 21 -13.88 8.77 -1.15
N ALA A 22 -14.74 8.50 -0.18
CA ALA A 22 -15.56 9.54 0.43
C ALA A 22 -14.75 10.55 1.28
N GLN A 23 -13.50 10.24 1.64
CA GLN A 23 -12.66 11.09 2.50
C GLN A 23 -12.08 12.29 1.74
N ASP A 24 -11.89 13.40 2.46
CA ASP A 24 -11.06 14.52 2.00
C ASP A 24 -9.61 14.33 2.48
N LEU A 25 -8.70 14.06 1.53
CA LEU A 25 -7.31 13.72 1.82
C LEU A 25 -6.35 14.87 1.46
N ARG A 26 -6.83 16.09 1.19
CA ARG A 26 -6.00 17.25 0.81
C ARG A 26 -4.96 17.66 1.85
N HIS A 27 -5.16 17.27 3.11
CA HIS A 27 -4.25 17.52 4.22
C HIS A 27 -3.07 16.52 4.29
N LEU A 28 -3.15 15.41 3.54
CA LEU A 28 -2.12 14.39 3.46
C LEU A 28 -1.04 14.79 2.45
N LYS A 29 0.15 15.08 2.98
CA LYS A 29 1.35 15.34 2.18
C LYS A 29 1.96 14.05 1.65
N LEU A 30 1.85 12.97 2.41
CA LEU A 30 2.39 11.66 2.06
C LEU A 30 1.43 10.54 2.51
N LEU A 31 1.10 9.66 1.57
CA LEU A 31 0.40 8.40 1.81
C LEU A 31 1.34 7.24 1.47
N ALA A 32 1.92 6.58 2.48
CA ALA A 32 2.82 5.44 2.29
C ALA A 32 2.12 4.13 2.65
N LEU A 33 1.89 3.29 1.65
CA LEU A 33 1.21 2.00 1.76
C LEU A 33 2.20 0.86 1.55
N PHE A 34 2.73 0.36 2.66
CA PHE A 34 3.49 -0.88 2.74
C PHE A 34 2.53 -2.08 2.84
N HIS A 35 1.66 -2.20 1.85
CA HIS A 35 0.69 -3.29 1.76
C HIS A 35 1.25 -4.46 0.95
N ARG A 36 0.49 -5.55 0.87
CA ARG A 36 0.85 -6.80 0.17
C ARG A 36 2.00 -7.54 0.83
N ALA A 37 2.20 -7.33 2.14
CA ALA A 37 3.03 -8.21 2.94
C ALA A 37 2.51 -9.65 2.85
N VAL A 38 3.40 -10.62 2.70
CA VAL A 38 3.08 -12.06 2.69
C VAL A 38 3.95 -12.82 3.68
N ASN A 39 3.36 -13.70 4.48
CA ASN A 39 4.06 -14.39 5.56
C ASN A 39 4.96 -15.55 5.07
N ASP A 40 4.72 -16.15 3.89
CA ASP A 40 5.49 -17.34 3.45
C ASP A 40 5.34 -17.71 1.96
N ARG A 41 6.32 -18.44 1.39
CA ARG A 41 6.25 -19.14 0.08
C ARG A 41 5.10 -20.15 0.03
N ALA A 42 4.67 -20.70 1.16
CA ALA A 42 3.51 -21.60 1.25
C ALA A 42 2.17 -20.92 0.88
N PHE A 43 2.07 -19.59 0.97
CA PHE A 43 0.88 -18.82 0.61
C PHE A 43 0.54 -18.89 -0.90
N ARG A 44 1.50 -19.32 -1.74
CA ARG A 44 1.27 -19.65 -3.16
C ARG A 44 0.27 -20.79 -3.36
N ARG A 45 0.07 -21.67 -2.38
CA ARG A 45 -0.85 -22.82 -2.53
C ARG A 45 -2.33 -22.46 -2.33
N GLN A 46 -2.64 -21.27 -1.83
CA GLN A 46 -4.00 -20.88 -1.45
C GLN A 46 -4.53 -19.61 -2.14
N THR A 47 -3.69 -18.90 -2.89
CA THR A 47 -4.18 -17.89 -3.83
C THR A 47 -4.83 -18.65 -4.97
N LYS A 48 -6.17 -18.64 -5.01
CA LYS A 48 -6.96 -19.18 -6.12
C LYS A 48 -6.26 -18.83 -7.44
N THR A 49 -6.02 -19.83 -8.29
CA THR A 49 -5.63 -19.59 -9.69
C THR A 49 -6.61 -18.59 -10.30
N ASP A 50 -6.18 -17.73 -11.23
CA ASP A 50 -7.06 -16.69 -11.79
C ASP A 50 -8.40 -17.26 -12.33
N SER A 51 -8.41 -18.53 -12.72
CA SER A 51 -9.60 -19.31 -13.10
C SER A 51 -10.66 -19.52 -12.00
N ALA A 52 -10.29 -19.41 -10.72
CA ALA A 52 -11.18 -19.61 -9.57
C ALA A 52 -11.58 -18.29 -8.88
N LYS A 53 -11.05 -17.16 -9.35
CA LYS A 53 -11.39 -15.82 -8.84
C LYS A 53 -12.65 -15.32 -9.50
N THR A 54 -13.54 -14.73 -8.70
CA THR A 54 -14.70 -14.02 -9.27
C THR A 54 -14.24 -12.73 -9.96
N ILE A 55 -15.00 -12.25 -10.94
CA ILE A 55 -14.74 -10.96 -11.61
C ILE A 55 -14.57 -9.83 -10.58
N ARG A 56 -15.34 -9.88 -9.49
CA ARG A 56 -15.23 -8.93 -8.38
C ARG A 56 -13.88 -9.01 -7.67
N GLN A 57 -13.34 -10.22 -7.47
CA GLN A 57 -11.99 -10.42 -6.94
C GLN A 57 -10.93 -9.89 -7.90
N ILE A 58 -11.10 -10.09 -9.21
CA ILE A 58 -10.19 -9.55 -10.24
C ILE A 58 -10.24 -8.02 -10.28
N SER A 59 -11.42 -7.39 -10.15
CA SER A 59 -11.53 -5.92 -10.09
C SER A 59 -10.95 -5.32 -8.82
N PHE A 60 -11.05 -6.03 -7.68
CA PHE A 60 -10.31 -5.66 -6.47
C PHE A 60 -8.82 -5.93 -6.57
N GLU A 61 -8.42 -6.72 -7.58
CA GLU A 61 -7.04 -6.98 -7.93
C GLU A 61 -6.40 -5.95 -8.87
N ASP A 62 -7.12 -4.88 -9.21
CA ASP A 62 -6.51 -3.78 -9.94
C ASP A 62 -5.66 -2.90 -9.00
N ASN A 63 -4.36 -2.78 -9.30
CA ASN A 63 -3.42 -1.99 -8.51
C ASN A 63 -3.58 -0.49 -8.73
N TYR A 64 -4.21 -0.08 -9.83
CA TYR A 64 -4.26 1.31 -10.27
C TYR A 64 -5.39 2.12 -9.63
N CYS A 65 -6.37 1.44 -9.02
CA CYS A 65 -7.51 2.10 -8.40
C CYS A 65 -7.13 2.93 -7.16
N THR A 66 -6.24 2.44 -6.28
CA THR A 66 -5.91 3.17 -5.03
C THR A 66 -5.14 4.46 -5.30
N PRO A 67 -4.08 4.48 -6.13
CA PRO A 67 -3.36 5.71 -6.45
C PRO A 67 -4.23 6.76 -7.13
N LEU A 68 -5.10 6.32 -8.05
CA LEU A 68 -5.99 7.21 -8.76
C LEU A 68 -7.02 7.86 -7.82
N ILE A 69 -7.65 7.08 -6.95
CA ILE A 69 -8.59 7.60 -5.94
C ILE A 69 -7.87 8.58 -4.99
N ALA A 70 -6.68 8.21 -4.49
CA ALA A 70 -5.90 9.05 -3.59
C ALA A 70 -5.54 10.40 -4.23
N ALA A 71 -5.12 10.40 -5.50
CA ALA A 71 -4.82 11.61 -6.25
C ALA A 71 -6.05 12.51 -6.41
N TYR A 72 -7.21 11.95 -6.80
CA TYR A 72 -8.46 12.72 -6.90
C TYR A 72 -8.96 13.29 -5.57
N ARG A 73 -8.58 12.67 -4.44
CA ARG A 73 -8.89 13.16 -3.09
C ARG A 73 -7.83 14.10 -2.51
N GLY A 74 -6.81 14.45 -3.30
CA GLY A 74 -5.88 15.52 -2.99
C GLY A 74 -4.61 15.09 -2.26
N VAL A 75 -4.28 13.80 -2.25
CA VAL A 75 -2.99 13.34 -1.73
C VAL A 75 -1.86 13.86 -2.62
N GLN A 76 -0.87 14.54 -2.01
CA GLN A 76 0.21 15.19 -2.75
C GLN A 76 1.29 14.21 -3.23
N CYS A 77 1.61 13.20 -2.42
CA CYS A 77 2.60 12.18 -2.72
C CYS A 77 2.12 10.83 -2.19
N MET A 78 2.27 9.80 -3.01
CA MET A 78 1.89 8.44 -2.65
C MET A 78 3.04 7.48 -2.93
N LEU A 79 3.27 6.59 -1.96
CA LEU A 79 4.19 5.47 -2.06
C LEU A 79 3.38 4.20 -1.87
N GLN A 80 3.52 3.26 -2.79
CA GLN A 80 2.81 1.99 -2.72
C GLN A 80 3.68 0.87 -3.28
N THR A 81 3.61 -0.30 -2.65
CA THR A 81 4.20 -1.51 -3.17
C THR A 81 3.49 -2.01 -4.43
N THR A 82 4.28 -2.27 -5.47
CA THR A 82 3.79 -2.76 -6.77
C THR A 82 3.45 -4.24 -6.73
N GLY A 83 4.24 -5.03 -5.99
CA GLY A 83 4.12 -6.48 -5.89
C GLY A 83 3.92 -7.00 -4.46
N PRO A 84 3.56 -8.28 -4.31
CA PRO A 84 3.60 -8.94 -3.01
C PRO A 84 5.04 -9.13 -2.55
N SER A 85 5.31 -8.79 -1.30
CA SER A 85 6.65 -8.81 -0.71
C SER A 85 6.65 -9.55 0.63
N PRO A 86 7.73 -10.27 0.99
CA PRO A 86 7.84 -10.95 2.28
C PRO A 86 7.58 -9.99 3.45
N ALA A 87 6.77 -10.43 4.42
CA ALA A 87 6.32 -9.58 5.52
C ALA A 87 7.48 -9.06 6.37
N ASN A 88 8.51 -9.88 6.59
CA ASN A 88 9.74 -9.48 7.28
C ASN A 88 10.44 -8.31 6.57
N LEU A 89 10.60 -8.38 5.25
CA LEU A 89 11.19 -7.30 4.45
C LEU A 89 10.32 -6.03 4.49
N MET A 90 9.00 -6.20 4.45
CA MET A 90 8.06 -5.09 4.53
C MET A 90 8.10 -4.38 5.89
N ILE A 91 8.22 -5.12 6.98
CA ILE A 91 8.39 -4.58 8.33
C ILE A 91 9.69 -3.77 8.41
N GLN A 92 10.81 -4.35 7.96
CA GLN A 92 12.11 -3.68 7.95
C GLN A 92 12.12 -2.43 7.09
N ALA A 93 11.56 -2.51 5.87
CA ALA A 93 11.40 -1.39 4.96
C ALA A 93 10.60 -0.25 5.60
N THR A 94 9.47 -0.58 6.25
CA THR A 94 8.61 0.41 6.92
C THR A 94 9.36 1.07 8.09
N GLU A 95 10.11 0.31 8.87
CA GLU A 95 10.92 0.85 9.97
C GLU A 95 12.03 1.79 9.47
N THR A 96 12.81 1.36 8.48
CA THR A 96 13.89 2.16 7.89
C THR A 96 13.34 3.45 7.29
N PHE A 97 12.25 3.34 6.53
CA PHE A 97 11.56 4.50 5.96
C PHE A 97 11.06 5.47 7.03
N SER A 98 10.45 4.95 8.10
CA SER A 98 9.93 5.77 9.20
C SER A 98 11.06 6.48 9.96
N LYS A 99 12.19 5.80 10.20
CA LYS A 99 13.38 6.41 10.80
C LYS A 99 13.96 7.52 9.92
N ALA A 100 14.05 7.29 8.60
CA ALA A 100 14.51 8.29 7.65
C ALA A 100 13.62 9.54 7.61
N LEU A 101 12.30 9.37 7.64
CA LEU A 101 11.34 10.48 7.73
C LEU A 101 11.44 11.24 9.06
N GLN A 102 11.60 10.53 10.18
CA GLN A 102 11.80 11.16 11.49
C GLN A 102 13.11 11.97 11.54
N ALA A 103 14.14 11.52 10.84
CA ALA A 103 15.40 12.26 10.67
C ALA A 103 15.27 13.49 9.73
N GLY A 104 14.07 13.80 9.24
CA GLY A 104 13.80 14.98 8.42
C GLY A 104 14.10 14.80 6.92
N LYS A 105 14.36 13.57 6.46
CA LYS A 105 14.58 13.30 5.03
C LYS A 105 13.25 13.41 4.26
N THR A 106 13.35 13.80 2.99
CA THR A 106 12.19 13.77 2.08
C THR A 106 11.79 12.33 1.77
N ALA A 107 10.54 12.11 1.38
CA ALA A 107 10.04 10.77 1.04
C ALA A 107 10.87 10.07 -0.05
N ALA A 108 11.34 10.82 -1.06
CA ALA A 108 12.19 10.28 -2.12
C ALA A 108 13.54 9.78 -1.58
N LYS A 109 14.22 10.58 -0.74
CA LYS A 109 15.49 10.18 -0.12
C LYS A 109 15.32 9.05 0.90
N ALA A 110 14.21 9.05 1.63
CA ALA A 110 13.88 7.96 2.56
C ALA A 110 13.64 6.63 1.84
N LEU A 111 13.16 6.67 0.58
CA LEU A 111 12.97 5.47 -0.24
C LEU A 111 14.29 4.90 -0.78
N GLU A 112 15.31 5.73 -1.01
CA GLU A 112 16.63 5.27 -1.45
C GLU A 112 17.35 4.41 -0.39
N GLU A 113 16.92 4.48 0.86
CA GLU A 113 17.51 3.74 1.99
C GLU A 113 16.79 2.41 2.30
N VAL A 114 15.71 2.12 1.56
CA VAL A 114 14.82 0.97 1.72
C VAL A 114 15.10 -0.08 0.65
#